data_AF-A0A660MM82-F1
#
_entry.id   AF-A0A660MM82-F1
#
_cell.length_a   1.000
_cell.length_b   1.000
_cell.length_c   1.000
_cell.angle_alpha   90.00
_cell.angle_beta   90.00
_cell.angle_gamma   90.00
#
_symmetry.space_group_name_H-M   'P 1'
#
loop_
_entity.id
_entity.type
_entity.pdbx_description
1 polymer ?
#
loop_
_entity_poly.entity_id
_entity_poly.type
_entity_poly.pdbx_seq_one_letter_code
_entity_poly.pdbx_strand_id
1 'polypeptide(L)'
;MTNTLRPFLALLALAASLGAQALQSYIAEYDLSVRGVGAGRVRHEAVFTERSYRVTADGTPSLAAKMLGFGQIREKAEGKIAGDRVIPTYYRRDMQGNDNQHISYDYANAVNGEIQAIVGA
;
A
#
# COMPACT_ATOMS: atom_id res chain seq x y z
N MET A 1 -39.36 32.38 22.58
CA MET A 1 -38.99 31.64 21.36
C MET A 1 -37.53 31.23 21.50
N THR A 2 -37.31 29.99 21.90
CA THR A 2 -36.02 29.48 22.38
C THR A 2 -35.10 29.14 21.20
N ASN A 3 -33.83 29.55 21.36
CA ASN A 3 -32.75 29.51 20.37
C ASN A 3 -32.19 28.07 20.19
N THR A 4 -33.06 27.07 20.01
CA THR A 4 -32.72 25.64 19.99
C THR A 4 -32.11 25.17 18.66
N LEU A 5 -32.21 25.98 17.60
CA LEU A 5 -31.66 25.65 16.28
C LEU A 5 -30.12 25.60 16.28
N ARG A 6 -29.48 26.52 17.01
CA ARG A 6 -28.01 26.64 17.09
C ARG A 6 -27.33 25.42 17.72
N PRO A 7 -27.74 24.92 18.90
CA PRO A 7 -27.10 23.73 19.47
C PRO A 7 -27.37 22.48 18.62
N PHE A 8 -28.53 22.38 17.96
CA PHE A 8 -28.84 21.27 17.06
C PHE A 8 -27.92 21.24 15.83
N LEU A 9 -27.71 22.40 15.19
CA LEU A 9 -26.78 22.53 14.07
C LEU A 9 -25.33 22.25 14.48
N ALA A 10 -24.93 22.68 15.68
CA ALA A 10 -23.61 22.38 16.23
C ALA A 10 -23.42 20.87 16.47
N LEU A 11 -24.45 20.18 16.98
CA LEU A 11 -24.42 18.72 17.15
C LEU A 11 -24.35 17.98 15.82
N LEU A 12 -25.07 18.46 14.80
CA LEU A 12 -25.06 17.88 13.47
C LEU A 12 -23.68 18.05 12.78
N ALA A 13 -23.07 19.23 12.93
CA ALA A 13 -21.73 19.50 12.42
C ALA A 13 -20.65 18.66 13.13
N LEU A 14 -20.78 18.47 14.45
CA LEU A 14 -19.90 17.60 15.23
C LEU A 14 -20.05 16.13 14.80
N ALA A 15 -21.29 15.66 14.61
CA ALA A 15 -21.57 14.32 14.10
C ALA A 15 -21.02 14.09 12.69
N ALA A 16 -21.07 15.10 11.80
CA ALA A 16 -20.48 15.01 10.47
C ALA A 16 -18.94 14.98 10.51
N SER A 17 -18.31 15.65 11.48
CA SER A 17 -16.85 15.63 11.67
C SER A 17 -16.29 14.32 12.23
N LEU A 18 -17.16 13.48 12.80
CA LEU A 18 -16.84 12.13 13.29
C LEU A 18 -16.90 11.08 12.17
N GLY A 19 -17.15 11.47 10.92
CA GLY A 19 -16.96 10.62 9.76
C GLY A 19 -15.51 10.13 9.75
N ALA A 20 -15.31 8.92 10.27
CA ALA A 20 -14.03 8.25 10.33
C ALA A 20 -13.34 8.40 8.97
N GLN A 21 -12.11 8.93 8.98
CA GLN A 21 -11.26 8.96 7.81
C GLN A 21 -10.84 7.52 7.48
N ALA A 22 -11.78 6.73 6.96
CA ALA A 22 -11.49 5.44 6.38
C ALA A 22 -10.62 5.70 5.15
N LEU A 23 -9.43 5.12 5.13
CA LEU A 23 -8.50 5.24 4.01
C LEU A 23 -9.19 4.72 2.76
N GLN A 24 -9.49 5.61 1.81
CA GLN A 24 -10.20 5.25 0.59
C GLN A 24 -9.27 4.47 -0.34
N SER A 25 -9.84 3.51 -1.07
CA SER A 25 -9.12 2.82 -2.14
C SER A 25 -8.68 3.83 -3.20
N TYR A 26 -7.45 3.72 -3.69
CA TYR A 26 -6.88 4.66 -4.64
C TYR A 26 -5.93 4.00 -5.65
N ILE A 27 -5.71 4.71 -6.74
CA ILE A 27 -4.66 4.43 -7.73
C ILE A 27 -3.88 5.73 -7.91
N ALA A 28 -2.58 5.65 -7.74
CA ALA A 28 -1.66 6.76 -7.92
C ALA A 28 -0.54 6.37 -8.87
N GLU A 29 -0.14 7.27 -9.75
CA GLU A 29 1.00 7.10 -10.64
C GLU A 29 2.04 8.18 -10.34
N TYR A 30 3.30 7.78 -10.21
CA TYR A 30 4.41 8.65 -9.85
C TYR A 30 5.51 8.53 -10.90
N ASP A 31 5.95 9.66 -11.43
CA ASP A 31 7.20 9.73 -12.18
C ASP A 31 8.38 9.81 -11.22
N LEU A 32 9.34 8.90 -11.36
CA LEU A 32 10.54 8.86 -10.54
C LEU A 32 11.69 9.55 -11.25
N SER A 33 12.42 10.39 -10.53
CA SER A 33 13.69 10.94 -10.98
C SER A 33 14.74 10.86 -9.87
N VAL A 34 15.99 10.61 -10.27
CA VAL A 34 17.15 10.61 -9.38
C VAL A 34 18.07 11.72 -9.86
N ARG A 35 18.26 12.75 -9.02
CA ARG A 35 19.10 13.92 -9.35
C ARG A 35 18.74 14.58 -10.70
N GLY A 36 17.44 14.67 -11.00
CA GLY A 36 16.94 15.25 -12.25
C GLY A 36 16.96 14.31 -13.46
N VAL A 37 17.49 13.10 -13.33
CA VAL A 37 17.47 12.08 -14.39
C VAL A 37 16.25 11.17 -14.18
N GLY A 38 15.41 11.03 -15.22
CA GLY A 38 14.23 10.16 -15.18
C GLY A 38 14.62 8.71 -14.89
N ALA A 39 14.15 8.17 -13.75
CA ALA A 39 14.44 6.82 -13.28
C ALA A 39 13.34 5.82 -13.66
N GLY A 40 12.13 6.30 -13.96
CA GLY A 40 11.02 5.46 -14.37
C GLY A 40 9.70 5.96 -13.82
N ARG A 41 8.74 5.06 -13.69
CA ARG A 41 7.41 5.35 -13.14
C ARG A 41 6.97 4.26 -12.19
N VAL A 42 6.20 4.63 -11.18
CA VAL A 42 5.58 3.68 -10.25
C VAL A 42 4.08 3.88 -10.28
N ARG A 43 3.34 2.81 -10.54
CA ARG A 43 1.90 2.75 -10.33
C ARG A 43 1.65 2.09 -8.99
N HIS A 44 0.96 2.77 -8.09
CA HIS A 44 0.62 2.30 -6.75
C HIS A 44 -0.89 2.22 -6.61
N GLU A 45 -1.41 1.03 -6.40
CA GLU A 45 -2.84 0.77 -6.16
C GLU A 45 -3.02 0.25 -4.74
N ALA A 46 -3.96 0.84 -4.00
CA ALA A 46 -4.35 0.38 -2.69
C ALA A 46 -5.86 0.16 -2.66
N VAL A 47 -6.28 -1.05 -2.30
CA VAL A 47 -7.67 -1.44 -2.16
C VAL A 47 -7.93 -1.81 -0.72
N PHE A 48 -8.88 -1.12 -0.10
CA PHE A 48 -9.30 -1.34 1.28
C PHE A 48 -10.75 -1.82 1.30
N THR A 49 -11.02 -2.80 2.15
CA THR A 49 -12.36 -3.22 2.55
C THR A 49 -12.47 -3.12 4.07
N GLU A 50 -13.66 -3.35 4.63
CA GLU A 50 -13.82 -3.37 6.09
C GLU A 50 -12.97 -4.45 6.79
N ARG A 51 -12.54 -5.49 6.06
CA ARG A 51 -11.89 -6.68 6.64
C ARG A 51 -10.50 -6.95 6.09
N SER A 52 -10.06 -6.23 5.06
CA SER A 52 -8.80 -6.52 4.38
C SER A 52 -8.24 -5.32 3.64
N TYR A 53 -6.96 -5.41 3.33
CA TYR A 53 -6.30 -4.52 2.38
C TYR A 53 -5.49 -5.33 1.38
N ARG A 54 -5.34 -4.76 0.19
CA ARG A 54 -4.39 -5.20 -0.84
C ARG A 54 -3.72 -3.98 -1.41
N VAL A 55 -2.40 -3.97 -1.39
CA VAL A 55 -1.58 -2.92 -2.00
C VAL A 55 -0.70 -3.56 -3.06
N THR A 56 -0.67 -2.97 -4.25
CA THR A 56 0.20 -3.39 -5.34
C THR A 56 0.98 -2.20 -5.86
N ALA A 57 2.27 -2.39 -6.11
CA ALA A 57 3.13 -1.37 -6.71
C ALA A 57 3.89 -1.96 -7.91
N ASP A 58 3.76 -1.32 -9.07
CA ASP A 58 4.43 -1.69 -10.30
C ASP A 58 5.41 -0.58 -10.72
N GLY A 59 6.69 -0.84 -10.51
CA GLY A 59 7.80 0.04 -10.87
C GLY A 59 8.34 -0.30 -12.27
N THR A 60 8.13 0.59 -13.23
CA THR A 60 8.67 0.46 -14.59
C THR A 60 9.88 1.37 -14.76
N PRO A 61 11.10 0.82 -14.90
CA PRO A 61 12.31 1.62 -15.07
C PRO A 61 12.31 2.37 -16.41
N SER A 62 12.91 3.56 -16.42
CA SER A 62 13.20 4.31 -17.64
C SER A 62 14.21 3.56 -18.52
N LEU A 63 14.37 3.98 -19.78
CA LEU A 63 15.39 3.39 -20.66
C LEU A 63 16.80 3.48 -20.05
N ALA A 64 17.15 4.65 -19.50
CA ALA A 64 18.44 4.85 -18.84
C ALA A 64 18.62 3.91 -17.63
N ALA A 65 17.58 3.74 -16.80
CA ALA A 65 17.62 2.80 -15.68
C ALA A 65 17.76 1.34 -16.15
N LYS A 66 17.08 0.94 -17.23
CA LYS A 66 17.25 -0.39 -17.84
C LYS A 66 18.68 -0.63 -18.32
N MET A 67 19.33 0.37 -18.91
CA MET A 67 20.74 0.27 -19.33
C MET A 67 21.71 0.11 -18.16
N LEU A 68 21.32 0.54 -16.94
CA LEU A 68 22.06 0.33 -15.71
C LEU A 68 21.76 -1.02 -15.03
N GLY A 69 20.96 -1.87 -15.67
CA GLY A 69 20.59 -3.20 -15.16
C GLY A 69 19.34 -3.22 -14.27
N PHE A 70 18.60 -2.12 -14.16
CA PHE A 70 17.35 -2.12 -13.40
C PHE A 70 16.20 -2.71 -14.23
N GLY A 71 15.55 -3.75 -13.70
CA GLY A 71 14.34 -4.33 -14.27
C GLY A 71 13.05 -3.79 -13.68
N GLN A 72 11.92 -4.23 -14.22
CA GLN A 72 10.61 -3.98 -13.62
C GLN A 72 10.55 -4.59 -12.22
N ILE A 73 10.01 -3.83 -11.26
CA ILE A 73 9.75 -4.31 -9.90
C ILE A 73 8.24 -4.40 -9.73
N ARG A 74 7.76 -5.51 -9.16
CA ARG A 74 6.37 -5.68 -8.78
C ARG A 74 6.30 -6.05 -7.31
N GLU A 75 5.50 -5.32 -6.56
CA GLU A 75 5.28 -5.56 -5.14
C GLU A 75 3.81 -5.79 -4.88
N LYS A 76 3.53 -6.72 -3.97
CA LYS A 76 2.18 -7.04 -3.52
C LYS A 76 2.21 -7.23 -2.01
N ALA A 77 1.36 -6.52 -1.30
CA ALA A 77 1.13 -6.66 0.12
C ALA A 77 -0.35 -6.90 0.40
N GLU A 78 -0.66 -7.86 1.26
CA GLU A 78 -2.02 -8.21 1.66
C GLU A 78 -2.10 -8.40 3.17
N GLY A 79 -3.27 -8.11 3.72
CA GLY A 79 -3.55 -8.35 5.12
C GLY A 79 -5.01 -8.17 5.48
N LYS A 80 -5.30 -8.36 6.77
CA LYS A 80 -6.63 -8.23 7.36
C LYS A 80 -6.74 -6.93 8.14
N ILE A 81 -7.94 -6.39 8.18
CA ILE A 81 -8.32 -5.26 9.04
C ILE A 81 -9.31 -5.81 10.06
N ALA A 82 -9.00 -5.65 11.34
CA ALA A 82 -9.81 -6.14 12.45
C ALA A 82 -10.01 -5.01 13.47
N GLY A 83 -11.08 -4.24 13.30
CA GLY A 83 -11.33 -3.03 14.08
C GLY A 83 -10.25 -1.97 13.82
N ASP A 84 -9.50 -1.63 14.85
CA ASP A 84 -8.38 -0.68 14.82
C ASP A 84 -7.02 -1.31 14.46
N ARG A 85 -7.00 -2.62 14.20
CA ARG A 85 -5.76 -3.37 13.92
C ARG A 85 -5.60 -3.70 12.44
N VAL A 86 -4.37 -3.51 11.96
CA VAL A 86 -3.91 -3.98 10.66
C VAL A 86 -3.02 -5.21 10.89
N ILE A 87 -3.41 -6.34 10.30
CA ILE A 87 -2.73 -7.62 10.46
C ILE A 87 -2.15 -8.01 9.10
N PRO A 88 -0.84 -7.88 8.87
CA PRO A 88 -0.23 -8.32 7.62
C PRO A 88 -0.36 -9.83 7.50
N THR A 89 -0.62 -10.32 6.28
CA THR A 89 -0.67 -11.77 5.99
C THR A 89 0.38 -12.17 4.99
N TYR A 90 0.62 -11.32 3.99
CA TYR A 90 1.52 -11.67 2.89
C TYR A 90 2.21 -10.44 2.30
N TYR A 91 3.49 -10.60 1.95
CA TYR A 91 4.21 -9.67 1.10
C TYR A 91 5.01 -10.43 0.07
N ARG A 92 5.09 -9.91 -1.16
CA ARG A 92 5.98 -10.40 -2.21
C ARG A 92 6.52 -9.25 -3.03
N ARG A 93 7.79 -9.35 -3.39
CA ARG A 93 8.48 -8.51 -4.37
C ARG A 93 9.10 -9.40 -5.43
N ASP A 94 8.80 -9.11 -6.70
CA ASP A 94 9.40 -9.72 -7.88
C ASP A 94 10.23 -8.66 -8.63
N MET A 95 11.40 -9.04 -9.14
CA MET A 95 12.28 -8.17 -9.92
C MET A 95 12.63 -8.83 -11.26
N GLN A 96 12.27 -8.17 -12.37
CA GLN A 96 12.59 -8.64 -13.72
C GLN A 96 14.10 -8.59 -13.98
N GLY A 97 14.63 -9.60 -14.68
CA GLY A 97 16.07 -9.70 -14.98
C GLY A 97 16.87 -10.40 -13.88
N ASN A 98 16.19 -10.78 -12.80
CA ASN A 98 16.69 -11.70 -11.80
C ASN A 98 15.54 -12.61 -11.36
N ASP A 99 15.12 -13.50 -12.28
CA ASP A 99 13.98 -14.40 -12.10
C ASP A 99 14.15 -15.31 -10.87
N ASN A 100 15.39 -15.43 -10.38
CA ASN A 100 15.81 -16.18 -9.21
C ASN A 100 15.89 -15.35 -7.91
N GLN A 101 15.31 -14.16 -7.87
CA GLN A 101 15.26 -13.34 -6.67
C GLN A 101 13.87 -12.72 -6.49
N HIS A 102 12.95 -13.52 -5.96
CA HIS A 102 11.78 -12.96 -5.30
C HIS A 102 12.00 -12.95 -3.78
N ILE A 103 11.49 -11.92 -3.12
CA ILE A 103 11.45 -11.84 -1.67
C ILE A 103 9.99 -11.95 -1.27
N SER A 104 9.66 -12.90 -0.39
CA SER A 104 8.33 -12.98 0.18
C SER A 104 8.36 -13.18 1.68
N TYR A 105 7.31 -12.69 2.34
CA TYR A 105 7.06 -12.88 3.76
C TYR A 105 5.66 -13.46 3.91
N ASP A 106 5.56 -14.60 4.58
CA ASP A 106 4.30 -15.19 5.00
C ASP A 106 4.14 -14.95 6.50
N TYR A 107 3.29 -13.97 6.84
CA TYR A 107 3.03 -13.58 8.22
C TYR A 107 1.98 -14.48 8.88
N ALA A 108 1.17 -15.19 8.08
CA ALA A 108 0.16 -16.12 8.59
C ALA A 108 0.80 -17.41 9.13
N ASN A 109 1.96 -17.79 8.58
CA ASN A 109 2.74 -18.95 8.99
C ASN A 109 3.93 -18.60 9.90
N ALA A 110 3.89 -17.47 10.62
CA ALA A 110 4.94 -17.08 11.54
C ALA A 110 5.14 -18.17 12.63
N VAL A 111 6.34 -18.77 12.68
CA VAL A 111 6.69 -19.79 13.67
C VAL A 111 7.38 -19.08 14.84
N ASN A 112 6.89 -19.30 16.07
CA ASN A 112 7.41 -18.67 17.29
C ASN A 112 7.43 -17.12 17.29
N GLY A 113 6.58 -16.49 16.47
CA GLY A 113 6.55 -15.03 16.31
C GLY A 113 7.66 -14.46 15.42
N GLU A 114 8.49 -15.33 14.81
CA GLU A 114 9.48 -14.92 13.81
C GLU A 114 8.90 -14.99 12.41
N ILE A 115 9.15 -13.93 11.63
CA ILE A 115 8.79 -13.84 10.21
C ILE A 115 10.05 -14.12 9.40
N GLN A 116 10.04 -15.19 8.62
CA GLN A 116 11.18 -15.55 7.77
C GLN A 116 11.03 -14.94 6.38
N ALA A 117 12.12 -14.37 5.87
CA ALA A 117 12.21 -13.99 4.47
C ALA A 117 12.39 -15.25 3.62
N ILE A 118 11.45 -15.53 2.73
CA ILE A 118 11.61 -16.56 1.71
C ILE A 118 12.24 -15.86 0.51
N VAL A 119 13.52 -16.16 0.27
CA VAL A 119 14.26 -15.75 -0.93
C VAL A 119 14.27 -16.95 -1.86
N GLY A 120 13.51 -16.88 -2.95
CA GLY A 120 13.42 -17.98 -3.91
C GLY A 120 14.19 -17.71 -5.19
N ALA A 121 14.89 -18.75 -5.65
CA ALA A 121 15.50 -18.89 -6.96
C ALA A 121 14.52 -19.43 -8.01
#